data_AF-A0A5C4RNZ4-F1
#
_entry.id   AF-A0A5C4RNZ4-F1
#
_cell.length_a   1.000
_cell.length_b   1.000
_cell.length_c   1.000
_cell.angle_alpha   90.00
_cell.angle_beta   90.00
_cell.angle_gamma   90.00
#
_symmetry.space_group_name_H-M   'P 1'
#
loop_
_entity.id
_entity.type
_entity.pdbx_description
1 polymer ?
#
loop_
_entity_poly.entity_id
_entity_poly.type
_entity_poly.pdbx_seq_one_letter_code
_entity_poly.pdbx_strand_id
1 'polypeptide(L)'
;MKHLLVALIVSLSTPASASETDSNGPTVFQEGSAQAVLPSDMEVTSVSSGLRAVFGSSKDHTLELSFSRSPPGTSADGREFVRAAAVAKAAQLKTATDRVLFMDPAGDLEREGKTFRIVHWQIGVQEGVFVLTVTAPMPMSPELDDFLGAGLQTMVNSVAAVDPD
;
A
#
# COMPACT_ATOMS: atom_id res chain seq x y z
N MET A 1 28.12 -7.34 -13.51
CA MET A 1 28.27 -7.37 -12.04
C MET A 1 27.35 -6.31 -11.47
N LYS A 2 26.35 -6.69 -10.67
CA LYS A 2 25.37 -5.80 -10.05
C LYS A 2 25.94 -5.36 -8.70
N HIS A 3 26.18 -4.08 -8.49
CA HIS A 3 26.69 -3.57 -7.21
C HIS A 3 25.50 -3.33 -6.27
N LEU A 4 25.47 -4.07 -5.17
CA LEU A 4 24.61 -3.81 -4.01
C LEU A 4 25.39 -2.85 -3.10
N LEU A 5 24.87 -1.65 -2.90
CA LEU A 5 25.41 -0.70 -1.94
C LEU A 5 24.58 -0.80 -0.66
N VAL A 6 25.14 -1.42 0.38
CA VAL A 6 24.58 -1.40 1.74
C VAL A 6 25.12 -0.16 2.42
N ALA A 7 24.27 0.85 2.63
CA ALA A 7 24.62 2.04 3.40
C ALA A 7 24.11 1.88 4.84
N LEU A 8 25.04 1.61 5.76
CA LEU A 8 24.84 1.69 7.20
C LEU A 8 25.12 3.15 7.63
N ILE A 9 24.15 3.87 8.18
CA ILE A 9 24.37 5.19 8.78
C ILE A 9 23.97 5.13 10.25
N VAL A 10 24.96 5.28 11.14
CA VAL A 10 24.76 5.57 12.57
C VAL A 10 24.95 7.07 12.80
N SER A 11 23.86 7.71 13.24
CA SER A 11 23.69 8.93 14.05
C SER A 11 24.58 10.17 13.84
N LEU A 12 23.94 11.33 13.61
CA LEU A 12 23.86 12.49 14.54
C LEU A 12 23.26 13.74 13.84
N SER A 13 22.35 14.43 14.56
CA SER A 13 21.93 15.85 14.39
C SER A 13 20.91 16.20 13.28
N THR A 14 19.67 16.52 13.70
CA THR A 14 18.66 17.33 12.97
C THR A 14 19.06 18.82 12.91
N PRO A 15 18.43 19.72 12.10
CA PRO A 15 17.12 19.62 11.44
C PRO A 15 17.06 20.09 9.96
N ALA A 16 15.88 19.92 9.35
CA ALA A 16 15.49 20.37 8.01
C ALA A 16 16.16 19.60 6.85
N SER A 17 15.52 18.51 6.43
CA SER A 17 15.60 18.10 5.04
C SER A 17 14.19 18.16 4.46
N ALA A 18 14.12 18.82 3.32
CA ALA A 18 13.00 18.81 2.42
C ALA A 18 12.49 17.38 2.25
N SER A 19 11.18 17.23 2.09
CA SER A 19 10.59 16.03 1.49
C SER A 19 11.21 15.88 0.10
N GLU A 20 12.33 15.18 0.02
CA GLU A 20 12.78 14.57 -1.22
C GLU A 20 11.75 13.50 -1.51
N THR A 21 10.74 13.86 -2.30
CA THR A 21 9.88 12.90 -2.96
C THR A 21 10.76 12.18 -3.98
N ASP A 22 11.56 11.23 -3.49
CA ASP A 22 12.24 10.26 -4.35
C ASP A 22 11.19 9.23 -4.77
N SER A 23 10.30 9.68 -5.67
CA SER A 23 9.06 8.99 -6.01
C SER A 23 9.25 7.70 -6.82
N ASN A 24 10.51 7.29 -7.05
CA ASN A 24 10.86 6.09 -7.81
C ASN A 24 11.45 4.97 -6.94
N GLY A 25 11.70 5.22 -5.65
CA GLY A 25 12.22 4.24 -4.69
C GLY A 25 11.12 3.50 -3.92
N PRO A 26 11.44 2.35 -3.30
CA PRO A 26 10.54 1.73 -2.34
C PRO A 26 10.29 2.68 -1.17
N THR A 27 9.03 2.98 -0.91
CA THR A 27 8.58 3.72 0.28
C THR A 27 8.50 2.75 1.46
N VAL A 28 9.17 3.08 2.56
CA VAL A 28 9.22 2.27 3.79
C VAL A 28 8.19 2.77 4.79
N PHE A 29 7.54 1.84 5.49
CA PHE A 29 6.52 2.15 6.49
C PHE A 29 7.17 2.70 7.77
N GLN A 30 6.44 3.48 8.57
CA GLN A 30 6.99 4.16 9.76
C GLN A 30 7.72 3.22 10.74
N GLU A 31 7.28 1.96 10.84
CA GLU A 31 7.89 0.95 11.72
C GLU A 31 8.97 0.09 11.03
N GLY A 32 9.36 0.40 9.79
CA GLY A 32 10.34 -0.38 9.03
C GLY A 32 9.90 -1.80 8.69
N SER A 33 8.62 -2.12 8.90
CA SER A 33 8.10 -3.49 8.84
C SER A 33 7.86 -4.00 7.41
N ALA A 34 7.75 -3.08 6.45
CA ALA A 34 7.49 -3.38 5.05
C ALA A 34 7.91 -2.22 4.13
N GLN A 35 7.85 -2.49 2.83
CA GLN A 35 8.06 -1.50 1.76
C GLN A 35 7.10 -1.70 0.59
N ALA A 36 6.83 -0.63 -0.17
CA ALA A 36 6.05 -0.64 -1.41
C ALA A 36 6.52 0.47 -2.36
N VAL A 37 6.43 0.25 -3.67
CA VAL A 37 6.65 1.28 -4.70
C VAL A 37 5.32 1.93 -5.04
N LEU A 38 5.24 3.26 -4.88
CA LEU A 38 4.07 4.07 -5.20
C LEU A 38 4.31 4.84 -6.52
N PRO A 39 3.26 5.18 -7.28
CA PRO A 39 3.38 6.06 -8.44
C PRO A 39 4.01 7.42 -8.10
N SER A 40 4.79 7.95 -9.04
CA SER A 40 5.69 9.08 -8.78
C SER A 40 5.01 10.43 -8.58
N ASP A 41 3.74 10.52 -9.01
CA ASP A 41 2.88 11.71 -8.96
C ASP A 41 2.12 11.83 -7.62
N MET A 42 2.30 10.87 -6.73
CA MET A 42 1.69 10.86 -5.42
C MET A 42 2.47 11.69 -4.41
N GLU A 43 1.76 12.43 -3.56
CA GLU A 43 2.32 13.07 -2.38
C GLU A 43 2.15 12.14 -1.18
N VAL A 44 3.25 11.70 -0.60
CA VAL A 44 3.28 10.63 0.41
C VAL A 44 3.61 11.19 1.79
N THR A 45 2.82 10.78 2.78
CA THR A 45 2.97 11.12 4.19
C THR A 45 2.97 9.84 5.01
N SER A 46 3.99 9.66 5.87
CA SER A 46 3.98 8.58 6.86
C SER A 46 2.98 8.89 7.98
N VAL A 47 2.17 7.90 8.35
CA VAL A 47 1.19 7.99 9.44
C VAL A 47 1.35 6.80 10.38
N SER A 48 0.80 6.87 11.60
CA SER A 48 0.96 5.82 12.61
C SER A 48 0.47 4.43 12.16
N SER A 49 -0.44 4.37 11.20
CA SER A 49 -0.99 3.12 10.65
C SER A 49 -0.26 2.62 9.40
N GLY A 50 0.76 3.34 8.90
CA GLY A 50 1.51 2.99 7.69
C GLY A 50 1.77 4.20 6.80
N LEU A 51 1.39 4.09 5.54
CA LEU A 51 1.60 5.13 4.53
C LEU A 51 0.26 5.71 4.08
N ARG A 52 0.22 7.03 3.92
CA ARG A 52 -0.88 7.73 3.27
C ARG A 52 -0.34 8.49 2.07
N ALA A 53 -1.03 8.43 0.94
CA ALA A 53 -0.70 9.20 -0.23
C ALA A 53 -1.94 9.92 -0.78
N VAL A 54 -1.72 11.10 -1.36
CA VAL A 54 -2.76 11.84 -2.08
C VAL A 54 -2.35 12.05 -3.54
N PHE A 55 -3.32 11.88 -4.44
CA PHE A 55 -3.10 11.93 -5.88
C PHE A 55 -4.29 12.55 -6.63
N GLY A 56 -4.13 12.67 -7.95
CA GLY A 56 -5.08 13.37 -8.82
C GLY A 56 -4.88 14.89 -8.80
N SER A 57 -5.38 15.55 -9.85
CA SER A 57 -5.19 17.00 -10.07
C SER A 57 -5.73 17.86 -8.92
N SER A 58 -6.83 17.42 -8.30
CA SER A 58 -7.48 18.10 -7.17
C SER A 58 -6.97 17.63 -5.80
N LYS A 59 -6.03 16.69 -5.74
CA LYS A 59 -5.53 16.05 -4.50
C LYS A 59 -6.64 15.51 -3.59
N ASP A 60 -7.75 15.07 -4.19
CA ASP A 60 -8.93 14.55 -3.51
C ASP A 60 -9.02 13.02 -3.53
N HIS A 61 -8.05 12.34 -4.17
CA HIS A 61 -7.91 10.90 -4.10
C HIS A 61 -6.93 10.56 -2.98
N THR A 62 -7.34 9.68 -2.08
CA THR A 62 -6.51 9.22 -0.97
C THR A 62 -6.24 7.72 -1.13
N LEU A 63 -4.98 7.37 -0.94
CA LEU A 63 -4.48 6.02 -0.81
C LEU A 63 -3.95 5.85 0.62
N GLU A 64 -4.39 4.82 1.32
CA GLU A 64 -3.82 4.43 2.61
C GLU A 64 -3.34 2.99 2.51
N LEU A 65 -2.11 2.75 2.92
CA LEU A 65 -1.48 1.44 2.87
C LEU A 65 -0.97 1.08 4.27
N SER A 66 -1.44 -0.04 4.80
CA SER A 66 -0.99 -0.60 6.08
C SER A 66 -0.46 -2.02 5.88
N PHE A 67 0.40 -2.46 6.79
CA PHE A 67 0.92 -3.82 6.83
C PHE A 67 0.75 -4.39 8.25
N SER A 68 0.10 -5.54 8.33
CA SER A 68 -0.07 -6.30 9.57
C SER A 68 0.77 -7.56 9.48
N ARG A 69 1.87 -7.60 10.23
CA ARG A 69 2.78 -8.76 10.27
C ARG A 69 2.14 -9.92 11.02
N SER A 70 2.34 -11.14 10.52
CA SER A 70 2.01 -12.35 11.27
C SER A 70 2.89 -12.45 12.52
N PRO A 71 2.35 -12.88 13.68
CA PRO A 71 3.14 -13.00 14.90
C PRO A 71 4.34 -13.95 14.69
N PRO A 72 5.54 -13.61 15.20
CA PRO A 72 6.72 -14.47 15.09
C PRO A 72 6.45 -15.87 15.62
N GLY A 73 6.95 -16.90 14.93
CA GLY A 73 6.77 -18.30 15.33
C GLY A 73 5.36 -18.87 15.08
N THR A 74 4.44 -18.09 14.52
CA THR A 74 3.17 -18.62 14.00
C THR A 74 3.35 -19.00 12.53
N SER A 75 2.81 -20.16 12.13
CA SER A 75 2.74 -20.57 10.71
C SER A 75 1.61 -19.88 9.96
N ALA A 76 1.10 -18.76 10.48
CA ALA A 76 -0.05 -18.06 9.92
C ALA A 76 0.39 -17.31 8.66
N ASP A 77 0.29 -18.01 7.52
CA ASP A 77 0.55 -17.46 6.20
C ASP A 77 -0.52 -16.41 5.86
N GLY A 78 -0.10 -15.17 5.63
CA GLY A 78 -1.01 -14.07 5.26
C GLY A 78 -1.78 -14.36 3.97
N ARG A 79 -1.25 -15.18 3.07
CA ARG A 79 -1.99 -15.66 1.89
C ARG A 79 -3.21 -16.49 2.28
N GLU A 80 -3.08 -17.38 3.27
CA GLU A 80 -4.22 -18.19 3.73
C GLU A 80 -5.27 -17.35 4.41
N PHE A 81 -4.85 -16.35 5.20
CA PHE A 81 -5.77 -15.38 5.78
C PHE A 81 -6.59 -14.67 4.68
N VAL A 82 -5.92 -14.17 3.63
CA VAL A 82 -6.59 -13.46 2.54
C VAL A 82 -7.47 -14.39 1.71
N ARG A 83 -7.07 -15.65 1.48
CA ARG A 83 -7.95 -16.65 0.85
C ARG A 83 -9.23 -16.89 1.65
N ALA A 84 -9.10 -17.08 2.97
CA ALA A 84 -10.24 -17.28 3.85
C ALA A 84 -11.18 -16.07 3.86
N ALA A 85 -10.62 -14.85 3.90
CA ALA A 85 -11.39 -13.61 3.83
C ALA A 85 -12.14 -13.46 2.50
N ALA A 86 -11.51 -13.78 1.37
CA ALA A 86 -12.15 -13.74 0.06
C ALA A 86 -13.32 -14.74 -0.03
N VAL A 87 -13.14 -15.97 0.47
CA VAL A 87 -14.20 -16.99 0.52
C VAL A 87 -15.38 -16.52 1.37
N ALA A 88 -15.12 -15.98 2.57
CA ALA A 88 -16.15 -15.47 3.46
C ALA A 88 -16.98 -14.33 2.83
N LYS A 89 -16.37 -13.57 1.91
CA LYS A 89 -17.00 -12.44 1.21
C LYS A 89 -17.50 -12.79 -0.20
N ALA A 90 -17.40 -14.05 -0.62
CA ALA A 90 -17.66 -14.47 -2.00
C ALA A 90 -16.95 -13.59 -3.06
N ALA A 91 -15.76 -13.09 -2.73
CA ALA A 91 -14.99 -12.19 -3.56
C ALA A 91 -14.11 -12.96 -4.55
N GLN A 92 -13.84 -12.35 -5.70
CA GLN A 92 -12.92 -12.92 -6.68
C GLN A 92 -11.48 -12.80 -6.18
N LEU A 93 -10.83 -13.96 -6.03
CA LEU A 93 -9.42 -14.05 -5.68
C LEU A 93 -8.55 -13.88 -6.94
N LYS A 94 -7.46 -13.11 -6.80
CA LYS A 94 -6.33 -13.11 -7.74
C LYS A 94 -5.13 -13.73 -7.03
N THR A 95 -4.37 -14.54 -7.76
CA THR A 95 -3.19 -15.24 -7.21
C THR A 95 -1.98 -14.97 -8.08
N ALA A 96 -0.83 -14.83 -7.43
CA ALA A 96 0.50 -14.83 -8.04
C ALA A 96 1.40 -15.77 -7.23
N THR A 97 2.65 -15.95 -7.65
CA THR A 97 3.57 -16.96 -7.08
C THR A 97 3.76 -16.83 -5.57
N ASP A 98 3.88 -15.62 -5.05
CA ASP A 98 4.24 -15.32 -3.66
C ASP A 98 3.16 -14.55 -2.90
N ARG A 99 2.05 -14.21 -3.55
CA ARG A 99 0.99 -13.36 -3.00
C ARG A 99 -0.40 -13.72 -3.48
N VAL A 100 -1.39 -13.35 -2.67
CA VAL A 100 -2.82 -13.52 -2.96
C VAL A 100 -3.52 -12.21 -2.68
N LEU A 101 -4.47 -11.80 -3.52
CA LEU A 101 -5.23 -10.59 -3.28
C LEU A 101 -6.68 -10.69 -3.71
N PHE A 102 -7.54 -9.91 -3.07
CA PHE A 102 -8.91 -9.64 -3.53
C PHE A 102 -9.29 -8.20 -3.23
N MET A 103 -10.32 -7.73 -3.92
CA MET A 103 -10.92 -6.41 -3.70
C MET A 103 -12.21 -6.55 -2.90
N ASP A 104 -12.37 -5.72 -1.88
CA ASP A 104 -13.51 -5.63 -0.99
C ASP A 104 -14.12 -4.22 -1.08
N PRO A 105 -15.35 -4.06 -1.62
CA PRO A 105 -16.02 -2.76 -1.63
C PRO A 105 -16.40 -2.38 -0.19
N ALA A 106 -15.92 -1.24 0.28
CA ALA A 106 -16.11 -0.80 1.67
C ALA A 106 -17.36 0.07 1.85
N GLY A 107 -17.73 0.82 0.82
CA GLY A 107 -18.92 1.66 0.81
C GLY A 107 -18.71 3.01 0.13
N ASP A 108 -19.65 3.91 0.38
CA ASP A 108 -19.65 5.29 -0.09
C ASP A 108 -19.63 6.27 1.09
N LEU A 109 -18.95 7.39 0.91
CA LEU A 109 -18.85 8.49 1.86
C LEU A 109 -19.28 9.80 1.20
N GLU A 110 -20.23 10.50 1.80
CA GLU A 110 -20.61 11.85 1.39
C GLU A 110 -19.71 12.90 2.08
N ARG A 111 -19.05 13.75 1.30
CA ARG A 111 -18.22 14.85 1.81
C ARG A 111 -18.27 16.03 0.85
N GLU A 112 -18.55 17.23 1.39
CA GLU A 112 -18.55 18.48 0.62
C GLU A 112 -19.45 18.45 -0.63
N GLY A 113 -20.58 17.73 -0.55
CA GLY A 113 -21.51 17.57 -1.66
C GLY A 113 -21.03 16.62 -2.77
N LYS A 114 -19.98 15.83 -2.52
CA LYS A 114 -19.48 14.78 -3.41
C LYS A 114 -19.60 13.41 -2.73
N THR A 115 -19.91 12.39 -3.53
CA THR A 115 -19.81 10.99 -3.15
C THR A 115 -18.38 10.50 -3.37
N PHE A 116 -17.79 9.85 -2.38
CA PHE A 116 -16.50 9.18 -2.47
C PHE A 116 -16.71 7.68 -2.33
N ARG A 117 -16.17 6.91 -3.28
CA ARG A 117 -16.14 5.43 -3.20
C ARG A 117 -14.92 4.99 -2.41
N ILE A 118 -15.14 4.09 -1.46
CA ILE A 118 -14.09 3.45 -0.67
C ILE A 118 -13.99 1.98 -1.08
N VAL A 119 -12.78 1.53 -1.39
CA VAL A 119 -12.45 0.16 -1.75
C VAL A 119 -11.18 -0.28 -1.02
N HIS A 120 -11.17 -1.55 -0.60
CA HIS A 120 -10.00 -2.16 0.02
C HIS A 120 -9.43 -3.24 -0.90
N TRP A 121 -8.12 -3.28 -1.07
CA TRP A 121 -7.41 -4.47 -1.55
C TRP A 121 -6.67 -5.09 -0.38
N GLN A 122 -6.96 -6.35 -0.11
CA GLN A 122 -6.19 -7.15 0.83
C GLN A 122 -5.17 -7.96 0.04
N ILE A 123 -3.89 -7.82 0.38
CA ILE A 123 -2.78 -8.50 -0.30
C ILE A 123 -2.03 -9.32 0.74
N GLY A 124 -2.24 -10.64 0.70
CA GLY A 124 -1.57 -11.59 1.57
C GLY A 124 -0.22 -11.97 0.99
N VAL A 125 0.82 -11.86 1.81
CA VAL A 125 2.16 -12.42 1.60
C VAL A 125 2.45 -13.45 2.69
N GLN A 126 3.59 -14.12 2.65
CA GLN A 126 3.91 -15.13 3.67
C GLN A 126 3.97 -14.52 5.08
N GLU A 127 4.55 -13.33 5.18
CA GLU A 127 4.90 -12.65 6.43
C GLU A 127 3.74 -11.84 7.04
N GLY A 128 2.60 -11.72 6.34
CA GLY A 128 1.47 -10.92 6.81
C GLY A 128 0.55 -10.44 5.70
N VAL A 129 -0.21 -9.40 5.99
CA VAL A 129 -1.24 -8.86 5.10
C VAL A 129 -1.06 -7.36 4.93
N PHE A 130 -0.98 -6.92 3.68
CA PHE A 130 -1.13 -5.52 3.32
C PHE A 130 -2.61 -5.20 3.11
N VAL A 131 -3.04 -4.04 3.58
CA VAL A 131 -4.36 -3.49 3.26
C VAL A 131 -4.16 -2.15 2.58
N LEU A 132 -4.59 -2.08 1.32
CA LEU A 132 -4.66 -0.86 0.54
C LEU A 132 -6.10 -0.35 0.57
N THR A 133 -6.31 0.85 1.07
CA THR A 133 -7.59 1.56 1.00
C THR A 133 -7.48 2.68 -0.01
N VAL A 134 -8.34 2.70 -1.02
CA VAL A 134 -8.49 3.85 -1.91
C VAL A 134 -9.83 4.51 -1.63
N THR A 135 -9.77 5.82 -1.39
CA THR A 135 -10.93 6.70 -1.29
C THR A 135 -10.84 7.71 -2.43
N ALA A 136 -11.82 7.71 -3.33
CA ALA A 136 -11.79 8.57 -4.49
C ALA A 136 -13.19 9.11 -4.83
N PRO A 137 -13.29 10.34 -5.36
CA PRO A 137 -14.57 10.93 -5.75
C PRO A 137 -15.21 10.15 -6.89
N MET A 138 -16.55 10.14 -6.91
CA MET A 138 -17.35 9.67 -8.03
C MET A 138 -17.82 10.86 -8.89
N PRO A 139 -17.93 10.70 -10.23
CA PRO A 139 -17.60 9.50 -11.02
C PRO A 139 -16.08 9.26 -11.10
N MET A 140 -15.70 8.05 -11.51
CA MET A 140 -14.30 7.65 -11.70
C MET A 140 -13.55 8.65 -12.60
N SER A 141 -12.44 9.17 -12.09
CA SER A 141 -11.54 10.06 -12.83
C SER A 141 -10.56 9.26 -13.70
N PRO A 142 -9.99 9.86 -14.76
CA PRO A 142 -8.89 9.25 -15.51
C PRO A 142 -7.70 8.89 -14.62
N GLU A 143 -7.36 9.74 -13.65
CA GLU A 143 -6.26 9.48 -12.72
C GLU A 143 -6.52 8.26 -11.83
N LEU A 144 -7.77 8.04 -11.42
CA LEU A 144 -8.17 6.83 -10.71
C LEU A 144 -8.09 5.61 -11.64
N ASP A 145 -8.54 5.70 -12.88
CA ASP A 145 -8.49 4.59 -13.84
C ASP A 145 -7.03 4.15 -14.12
N ASP A 146 -6.15 5.13 -14.36
CA ASP A 146 -4.70 4.90 -14.54
C ASP A 146 -4.07 4.24 -13.31
N PHE A 147 -4.44 4.70 -12.11
CA PHE A 147 -4.00 4.08 -10.87
C PHE A 147 -4.51 2.64 -10.77
N LEU A 148 -5.80 2.37 -10.99
CA LEU A 148 -6.38 1.03 -10.86
C LEU A 148 -5.84 0.04 -11.90
N GLY A 149 -5.42 0.52 -13.07
CA GLY A 149 -4.75 -0.25 -14.10
C GLY A 149 -3.29 -0.53 -13.77
N ALA A 150 -2.41 0.45 -14.02
CA ALA A 150 -0.96 0.26 -13.98
C ALA A 150 -0.36 0.50 -12.58
N GLY A 151 -0.87 1.51 -11.86
CA GLY A 151 -0.35 1.89 -10.55
C GLY A 151 -0.53 0.79 -9.50
N LEU A 152 -1.74 0.23 -9.42
CA LEU A 152 -2.11 -0.85 -8.52
C LEU A 152 -1.29 -2.10 -8.81
N GLN A 153 -1.10 -2.46 -10.08
CA GLN A 153 -0.29 -3.62 -10.45
C GLN A 153 1.18 -3.43 -10.02
N THR A 154 1.74 -2.25 -10.26
CA THR A 154 3.10 -1.90 -9.83
C THR A 154 3.25 -2.03 -8.32
N MET A 155 2.32 -1.42 -7.57
CA MET A 155 2.34 -1.47 -6.12
C MET A 155 2.19 -2.91 -5.61
N VAL A 156 1.18 -3.66 -6.08
CA VAL A 156 0.93 -5.05 -5.71
C VAL A 156 2.14 -5.94 -5.99
N ASN A 157 2.89 -5.71 -7.08
CA ASN A 157 4.08 -6.50 -7.39
C ASN A 157 5.30 -6.09 -6.55
N SER A 158 5.30 -4.88 -6.02
CA SER A 158 6.43 -4.33 -5.25
C SER A 158 6.36 -4.58 -3.75
N VAL A 159 5.17 -4.85 -3.20
CA VAL A 159 5.02 -5.01 -1.74
C VAL A 159 5.90 -6.16 -1.24
N ALA A 160 6.63 -5.89 -0.17
CA ALA A 160 7.49 -6.85 0.51
C ALA A 160 7.59 -6.53 2.00
N ALA A 161 7.60 -7.55 2.85
CA ALA A 161 7.97 -7.39 4.24
C ALA A 161 9.47 -7.10 4.34
N VAL A 162 9.86 -6.30 5.32
CA VAL A 162 11.26 -5.96 5.59
C VAL A 162 11.58 -6.45 6.99
N ASP A 163 12.66 -7.23 7.13
CA ASP A 163 13.14 -7.63 8.44
C ASP A 163 13.72 -6.40 9.14
N PRO A 164 13.25 -6.08 10.36
CA PRO A 164 13.89 -5.06 11.16
C PRO A 164 15.20 -5.66 11.66
N ASP A 165 16.31 -5.33 11.01
CA ASP A 165 17.66 -5.60 11.52
C ASP A 165 17.84 -5.09 12.96
#